data_AF-W1XL29-F1
#
_entry.id   AF-W1XL29-F1
#
_cell.length_a   1.000
_cell.length_b   1.000
_cell.length_c   1.000
_cell.angle_alpha   90.00
_cell.angle_beta   90.00
_cell.angle_gamma   90.00
#
_symmetry.space_group_name_H-M   'P 1'
#
loop_
_entity.id
_entity.type
_entity.pdbx_description
1 polymer ?
#
loop_
_entity_poly.entity_id
_entity_poly.type
_entity_poly.pdbx_seq_one_letter_code
_entity_poly.pdbx_strand_id
1 'polypeptide(L)'
;GPHRVKAGLDIILSGAIGDHSIAVMGQRFGLDLSDSLTTDCAPLNKMVQAVLDKVGTQVALLRDPTRGGLGTVLKEIADQSQVGIKVEETAIP
;
A
#
# COMPACT_ATOMS: atom_id res chain seq x y z
N GLY A 1 -8.77 -3.43 12.45
CA GLY A 1 -8.95 -1.97 12.34
C GLY A 1 -7.84 -1.26 13.07
N PRO A 2 -7.72 0.08 12.97
CA PRO A 2 -6.60 0.85 13.53
C PRO A 2 -6.31 0.57 15.01
N HIS A 3 -7.36 0.39 15.83
CA HIS A 3 -7.25 0.00 17.25
C HIS A 3 -6.50 -1.33 17.52
N ARG A 4 -6.23 -2.15 16.49
CA ARG A 4 -5.49 -3.42 16.59
C ARG A 4 -4.01 -3.25 16.23
N VAL A 5 -3.61 -2.12 15.66
CA VAL A 5 -2.22 -1.81 15.32
C VAL A 5 -1.48 -1.43 16.59
N LYS A 6 -0.34 -2.07 16.83
CA LYS A 6 0.47 -1.92 18.03
C LYS A 6 1.94 -1.94 17.66
N ALA A 7 2.79 -1.42 18.54
CA ALA A 7 4.24 -1.50 18.37
C ALA A 7 4.69 -2.96 18.25
N GLY A 8 5.66 -3.22 17.35
CA GLY A 8 6.19 -4.55 17.08
C GLY A 8 5.44 -5.36 16.01
N LEU A 9 4.44 -4.77 15.34
CA LEU A 9 3.82 -5.38 14.16
C LEU A 9 4.58 -4.99 12.87
N ASP A 10 4.63 -5.93 11.94
CA ASP A 10 5.20 -5.74 10.61
C ASP A 10 4.21 -5.07 9.65
N ILE A 11 4.75 -4.33 8.69
CA ILE A 11 4.01 -3.71 7.59
C ILE A 11 4.41 -4.44 6.30
N ILE A 12 3.41 -4.90 5.55
CA ILE A 12 3.62 -5.65 4.31
C ILE A 12 2.95 -4.88 3.17
N LEU A 13 3.68 -4.72 2.06
CA LEU A 13 3.17 -4.19 0.80
C LEU A 13 2.83 -5.35 -0.13
N SER A 14 1.72 -5.24 -0.86
CA SER A 14 1.27 -6.26 -1.80
C SER A 14 1.98 -6.20 -3.17
N GLY A 15 2.77 -5.15 -3.42
CA GLY A 15 3.46 -4.93 -4.69
C GLY A 15 4.20 -3.59 -4.69
N ALA A 16 4.72 -3.24 -5.87
CA ALA A 16 5.35 -1.94 -6.13
C ALA A 16 4.39 -0.77 -5.87
N ILE A 17 4.95 0.42 -5.67
CA ILE A 17 4.16 1.62 -5.39
C ILE A 17 4.25 2.66 -6.51
N GLY A 18 3.11 3.28 -6.84
CA GLY A 18 3.08 4.49 -7.68
C GLY A 18 2.92 4.25 -9.18
N ASP A 19 2.92 3.00 -9.64
CA ASP A 19 2.77 2.63 -11.05
C ASP A 19 1.56 3.32 -11.72
N HIS A 20 0.39 3.26 -11.08
CA HIS A 20 -0.80 3.94 -11.61
C HIS A 20 -0.63 5.45 -11.75
N SER A 21 -0.04 6.12 -10.75
CA SER A 21 0.10 7.58 -10.76
C SER A 21 1.09 8.02 -11.84
N ILE A 22 2.21 7.31 -11.98
CA ILE A 22 3.23 7.62 -13.00
C ILE A 22 2.67 7.34 -14.40
N ALA A 23 1.97 6.21 -14.61
CA ALA A 23 1.33 5.89 -15.89
C ALA A 23 0.31 6.96 -16.30
N VAL A 24 -0.56 7.39 -15.37
CA VAL A 24 -1.55 8.45 -15.63
C VAL A 24 -0.87 9.79 -15.92
N MET A 25 0.20 10.15 -15.18
CA MET A 25 0.95 11.38 -15.43
C MET A 25 1.65 11.36 -16.78
N GLY A 26 2.29 10.26 -17.15
CA GLY A 26 2.97 10.11 -18.43
C GLY A 26 2.03 10.32 -19.60
N GLN A 27 0.88 9.66 -19.57
CA GLN A 27 -0.13 9.81 -20.61
C GLN A 27 -0.69 11.24 -20.68
N ARG A 28 -0.88 11.91 -19.52
CA ARG A 28 -1.42 13.27 -19.48
C ARG A 28 -0.46 14.34 -20.00
N PHE A 29 0.83 14.18 -19.74
CA PHE A 29 1.85 15.18 -20.07
C PHE A 29 2.68 14.80 -21.30
N GLY A 30 2.39 13.66 -21.95
CA GLY A 30 3.14 13.19 -23.11
C GLY A 30 4.59 12.87 -22.78
N LEU A 31 4.86 12.34 -21.58
CA LEU A 31 6.22 11.94 -21.19
C LEU A 31 6.57 10.62 -21.86
N ASP A 32 7.79 10.51 -22.36
CA ASP A 32 8.32 9.28 -22.93
C ASP A 32 8.73 8.35 -21.78
N LEU A 33 7.78 7.52 -21.34
CA LEU A 33 7.95 6.54 -20.28
C LEU A 33 8.20 5.15 -20.88
N SER A 34 8.80 4.24 -20.10
CA SER A 34 9.03 2.88 -20.58
C SER A 34 7.71 2.17 -20.87
N ASP A 35 7.66 1.39 -21.96
CA ASP A 35 6.49 0.55 -22.32
C ASP A 35 6.14 -0.48 -21.23
N SER A 36 7.07 -0.77 -20.33
CA SER A 36 6.86 -1.67 -19.19
C SER A 36 6.07 -1.02 -18.05
N LEU A 37 5.90 0.29 -18.04
CA LEU A 37 5.17 1.00 -17.00
C LEU A 37 3.67 1.00 -17.30
N THR A 38 2.97 0.04 -16.71
CA THR A 38 1.51 -0.08 -16.80
C THR A 38 0.87 0.20 -15.46
N THR A 39 -0.38 0.67 -15.46
CA THR A 39 -1.17 0.85 -14.24
C THR A 39 -1.30 -0.46 -13.44
N ASP A 40 -1.16 -0.36 -12.11
CA ASP A 40 -1.37 -1.45 -11.15
C ASP A 40 -2.86 -1.69 -10.79
N CYS A 41 -3.78 -0.86 -11.30
CA CYS A 41 -5.22 -0.96 -11.08
C CYS A 41 -5.78 -2.37 -11.39
N ALA A 42 -6.09 -3.12 -10.33
CA ALA A 42 -6.60 -4.48 -10.41
C ALA A 42 -7.50 -4.80 -9.19
N PRO A 43 -8.47 -5.72 -9.32
CA PRO A 43 -9.27 -6.18 -8.19
C PRO A 43 -8.42 -7.05 -7.24
N LEU A 44 -8.22 -6.58 -6.00
CA LEU A 44 -7.41 -7.26 -4.98
C LEU A 44 -8.20 -8.21 -4.06
N ASN A 45 -9.51 -8.36 -4.26
CA ASN A 45 -10.39 -9.12 -3.38
C ASN A 45 -9.96 -10.59 -3.22
N LYS A 46 -9.51 -11.24 -4.29
CA LYS A 46 -9.06 -12.66 -4.23
C LYS A 46 -7.76 -12.81 -3.45
N MET A 47 -6.82 -11.88 -3.63
CA MET A 47 -5.56 -11.86 -2.88
C MET A 47 -5.82 -11.65 -1.39
N VAL A 48 -6.66 -10.66 -1.06
CA VAL A 48 -7.06 -10.38 0.33
C VAL A 48 -7.76 -11.59 0.96
N GLN A 49 -8.66 -12.25 0.23
CA GLN A 49 -9.33 -13.46 0.71
C GLN A 49 -8.32 -14.55 1.05
N ALA A 50 -7.36 -14.83 0.16
CA ALA A 50 -6.33 -15.84 0.41
C ALA A 50 -5.47 -15.55 1.65
N VAL A 51 -5.14 -14.28 1.90
CA VAL A 51 -4.43 -13.86 3.13
C VAL A 51 -5.30 -14.09 4.35
N LEU A 52 -6.55 -13.64 4.33
CA LEU A 52 -7.47 -13.79 5.47
C LEU A 52 -7.78 -15.26 5.77
N ASP A 53 -7.88 -16.11 4.76
CA ASP A 53 -8.07 -17.56 4.93
C ASP A 53 -6.86 -18.20 5.62
N LYS A 54 -5.65 -17.68 5.37
CA LYS A 54 -4.40 -18.25 5.88
C LYS A 54 -4.05 -17.78 7.29
N VAL A 55 -4.20 -16.48 7.57
CA VAL A 55 -3.73 -15.86 8.81
C VAL A 55 -4.84 -15.21 9.64
N GLY A 56 -6.02 -15.02 9.07
CA GLY A 56 -7.25 -14.61 9.75
C GLY A 56 -7.06 -13.41 10.66
N THR A 57 -7.29 -13.63 11.96
CA THR A 57 -7.21 -12.60 13.00
C THR A 57 -5.80 -12.10 13.26
N GLN A 58 -4.74 -12.65 12.67
CA GLN A 58 -3.39 -12.07 12.80
C GLN A 58 -3.24 -10.79 11.98
N VAL A 59 -4.09 -10.57 10.97
CA VAL A 59 -4.12 -9.29 10.24
C VAL A 59 -4.77 -8.23 11.10
N ALA A 60 -4.00 -7.22 11.51
CA ALA A 60 -4.49 -6.11 12.30
C ALA A 60 -5.34 -5.14 11.47
N LEU A 61 -4.87 -4.80 10.26
CA LEU A 61 -5.46 -3.81 9.37
C LEU A 61 -5.06 -4.08 7.92
N LEU A 62 -5.96 -3.76 6.98
CA LEU A 62 -5.69 -3.69 5.55
C LEU A 62 -6.14 -2.33 5.03
N ARG A 63 -5.33 -1.71 4.16
CA ARG A 63 -5.63 -0.44 3.48
C ARG A 63 -5.05 -0.46 2.08
N ASP A 64 -5.81 0.10 1.15
CA ASP A 64 -5.42 0.31 -0.24
C ASP A 64 -4.94 1.77 -0.43
N PRO A 65 -3.64 2.01 -0.72
CA PRO A 65 -3.04 3.35 -0.79
C PRO A 65 -3.35 4.06 -2.11
N THR A 66 -4.62 4.43 -2.29
CA THR A 66 -5.09 5.17 -3.47
C THR A 66 -4.64 6.64 -3.47
N ARG A 67 -5.52 7.60 -3.19
CA ARG A 67 -5.15 9.04 -3.18
C ARG A 67 -4.25 9.36 -1.98
N GLY A 68 -3.18 10.10 -2.23
CA GLY A 68 -2.15 10.41 -1.24
C GLY A 68 -1.07 9.34 -1.10
N GLY A 69 -1.31 8.14 -1.66
CA GLY A 69 -0.35 7.05 -1.72
C GLY A 69 0.03 6.49 -0.35
N LEU A 70 1.14 5.76 -0.33
CA LEU A 70 1.63 5.05 0.84
C LEU A 70 1.85 5.99 2.04
N GLY A 71 2.47 7.16 1.82
CA GLY A 71 2.78 8.10 2.88
C GLY A 71 1.55 8.59 3.65
N THR A 72 0.48 8.95 2.93
CA THR A 72 -0.79 9.36 3.56
C THR A 72 -1.41 8.22 4.36
N VAL A 73 -1.46 7.01 3.79
CA VAL A 73 -2.02 5.85 4.50
C VAL A 73 -1.25 5.53 5.78
N LEU A 74 0.09 5.50 5.72
CA LEU A 74 0.90 5.25 6.91
C LEU A 74 0.69 6.33 7.98
N LYS A 75 0.61 7.61 7.57
CA LYS A 75 0.32 8.71 8.49
C LYS A 75 -1.03 8.55 9.16
N GLU A 76 -2.09 8.26 8.40
CA GLU A 76 -3.43 8.03 8.95
C GLU A 76 -3.47 6.84 9.92
N ILE A 77 -2.76 5.76 9.61
CA ILE A 77 -2.67 4.58 10.49
C ILE A 77 -1.95 4.94 11.79
N ALA A 78 -0.82 5.64 11.70
CA ALA A 78 -0.05 6.10 12.85
C ALA A 78 -0.90 6.98 13.78
N ASP A 79 -1.62 7.95 13.20
CA ASP A 79 -2.47 8.88 13.95
C ASP A 79 -3.69 8.16 14.57
N GLN A 80 -4.39 7.31 13.82
CA GLN A 80 -5.57 6.60 14.34
C GLN A 80 -5.22 5.54 15.40
N SER A 81 -4.03 4.97 15.33
CA SER A 81 -3.57 3.91 16.23
C SER A 81 -2.70 4.44 17.37
N GLN A 82 -2.33 5.73 17.33
CA GLN A 82 -1.44 6.38 18.30
C GLN A 82 -0.09 5.64 18.44
N VAL A 83 0.52 5.30 17.30
CA VAL A 83 1.83 4.62 17.22
C VAL A 83 2.78 5.35 16.26
N GLY A 84 4.09 5.10 16.42
CA GLY A 84 5.08 5.46 15.42
C GLY A 84 5.23 4.36 14.37
N ILE A 85 5.47 4.75 13.11
CA ILE A 85 5.80 3.83 12.01
C ILE A 85 7.19 4.18 11.50
N LYS A 86 8.07 3.17 11.46
CA LYS A 86 9.40 3.26 10.85
C LYS A 86 9.39 2.45 9.56
N VAL A 87 9.87 3.05 8.48
CA VAL A 87 9.99 2.39 7.16
C VAL A 87 11.45 2.44 6.73
N GLU A 88 11.91 1.35 6.14
CA GLU A 88 13.21 1.27 5.49
C GLU A 88 12.99 1.49 3.99
N GLU A 89 13.45 2.63 3.47
CA GLU A 89 13.20 3.04 2.08
C GLU A 89 13.70 2.01 1.07
N THR A 90 14.84 1.36 1.34
CA THR A 90 15.41 0.31 0.50
C THR A 90 14.60 -0.99 0.49
N ALA A 91 13.64 -1.16 1.41
CA ALA A 91 12.74 -2.31 1.45
C ALA A 91 11.39 -2.03 0.76
N ILE A 92 11.18 -0.81 0.27
CA ILE A 92 10.00 -0.46 -0.52
C ILE A 92 10.25 -0.92 -1.97
N PRO A 93 9.41 -1.82 -2.51
CA PRO A 93 9.51 -2.30 -3.88
C PRO A 93 9.09 -1.27 -4.92
#